data_AF-A0A2P2I460-F1
#
_entry.id   AF-A0A2P2I460-F1
#
_cell.length_a   1.000
_cell.length_b   1.000
_cell.length_c   1.000
_cell.angle_alpha   90.00
_cell.angle_beta   90.00
_cell.angle_gamma   90.00
#
_symmetry.space_group_name_H-M   'P 1'
#
loop_
_entity.id
_entity.type
_entity.pdbx_description
1 polymer ?
#
loop_
_entity_poly.entity_id
_entity_poly.type
_entity_poly.pdbx_seq_one_letter_code
_entity_poly.pdbx_strand_id
1 'polypeptide(L)'
;HKEDNGDIYARGSQDMKCVGIQYMEAIKKLKSENKTLVRTIHLSYLPEEELDGVYGMQKFVHMEEFQKLNVGYALDEGYANPTEKFSLFYGERTVWRFFVRCSGQPGHGSQFLPNTAGEKLRKVINSFLTFRAEEENKLKENPGLKLGDVTTLNLTLLQGGVQFNVVPAELSVGFDVRVPITEDLVE
;
A
#
# COMPACT_ATOMS: atom_id res chain seq x y z
N HIS A 1 1.94 -28.01 -5.15
CA HIS A 1 1.07 -29.20 -5.15
C HIS A 1 -0.11 -28.93 -6.06
N LYS A 2 -0.52 -29.90 -6.88
CA LYS A 2 -1.72 -29.77 -7.72
C LYS A 2 -2.70 -30.87 -7.29
N GLU A 3 -3.92 -30.48 -6.96
CA GLU A 3 -4.97 -31.39 -6.55
C GLU A 3 -5.70 -31.99 -7.76
N ASP A 4 -6.44 -33.08 -7.52
CA ASP A 4 -7.22 -33.78 -8.54
C ASP A 4 -8.33 -32.91 -9.16
N ASN A 5 -8.87 -31.96 -8.39
CA ASN A 5 -9.85 -30.99 -8.88
C ASN A 5 -9.23 -29.88 -9.77
N GLY A 6 -7.89 -29.88 -9.92
CA GLY A 6 -7.16 -28.91 -10.74
C GLY A 6 -6.53 -27.75 -9.97
N ASP A 7 -6.84 -27.59 -8.68
CA ASP A 7 -6.32 -26.49 -7.86
C ASP A 7 -4.80 -26.60 -7.66
N ILE A 8 -4.11 -25.45 -7.67
CA ILE A 8 -2.65 -25.38 -7.53
C ILE A 8 -2.29 -24.61 -6.26
N TYR A 9 -1.70 -25.33 -5.30
CA TYR A 9 -1.21 -24.80 -4.03
C TYR A 9 0.30 -24.60 -4.09
N ALA A 10 0.73 -23.34 -4.19
CA ALA A 10 2.14 -22.94 -4.14
C ALA A 10 2.26 -21.45 -3.80
N ARG A 11 3.39 -21.02 -3.22
CA ARG A 11 3.68 -19.60 -3.06
C ARG A 11 3.81 -18.93 -4.43
N GLY A 12 2.96 -17.94 -4.64
CA GLY A 12 2.81 -17.17 -5.86
C GLY A 12 1.96 -17.82 -6.94
N SER A 13 1.17 -18.85 -6.62
CA SER A 13 0.17 -19.38 -7.56
C SER A 13 -0.97 -18.40 -7.83
N GLN A 14 -1.23 -17.44 -6.92
CA GLN A 14 -2.16 -16.33 -7.14
C GLN A 14 -1.39 -15.03 -7.41
N ASP A 15 -0.38 -14.72 -6.59
CA ASP A 15 0.37 -13.46 -6.64
C ASP A 15 1.86 -13.67 -6.95
N MET A 16 2.32 -13.42 -8.16
CA MET A 16 1.51 -13.29 -9.38
C MET A 16 2.05 -14.18 -10.51
N LYS A 17 2.70 -15.30 -10.17
CA LYS A 17 3.33 -16.19 -11.16
C LYS A 17 2.34 -16.74 -12.18
N CYS A 18 1.08 -16.94 -11.78
CA CYS A 18 0.04 -17.39 -12.70
C CYS A 18 -0.22 -16.36 -13.81
N VAL A 19 -0.32 -15.07 -13.49
CA VAL A 19 -0.49 -13.98 -14.46
C VAL A 19 0.70 -13.95 -15.42
N GLY A 20 1.92 -14.11 -14.87
CA GLY A 20 3.13 -14.20 -15.68
C GLY A 20 3.09 -15.31 -16.74
N ILE A 21 2.67 -16.52 -16.37
CA ILE A 21 2.49 -17.63 -17.32
C ILE A 21 1.37 -17.34 -18.33
N GLN A 22 0.24 -16.80 -17.87
CA GLN A 22 -0.90 -16.46 -18.75
C GLN A 22 -0.49 -15.47 -19.84
N TYR A 23 0.29 -14.43 -19.51
CA TYR A 23 0.82 -13.48 -20.50
C TYR A 23 1.75 -14.15 -21.51
N MET A 24 2.66 -15.03 -21.07
CA MET A 24 3.54 -15.74 -21.99
C MET A 24 2.77 -16.63 -22.96
N GLU A 25 1.79 -17.41 -22.48
CA GLU A 25 1.00 -18.28 -23.34
C GLU A 25 0.09 -17.49 -24.29
N ALA A 26 -0.47 -16.36 -23.84
CA ALA A 26 -1.23 -15.45 -24.71
C ALA A 26 -0.37 -14.88 -25.84
N ILE A 27 0.84 -14.38 -25.53
CA ILE A 27 1.77 -13.84 -26.53
C ILE A 27 2.23 -14.95 -27.50
N LYS A 28 2.53 -16.15 -26.99
CA LYS A 28 2.89 -17.31 -27.80
C LYS A 28 1.78 -17.68 -28.78
N LYS A 29 0.53 -17.70 -28.34
CA LYS A 29 -0.64 -17.95 -29.20
C LYS A 29 -0.77 -16.89 -30.28
N LEU A 30 -0.71 -15.61 -29.93
CA LEU A 30 -0.76 -14.49 -30.88
C LEU A 30 0.32 -14.59 -31.96
N LYS A 31 1.55 -14.97 -31.56
CA LYS A 31 2.66 -15.20 -32.49
C LYS A 31 2.39 -16.41 -33.40
N SER A 32 1.91 -17.52 -32.86
CA SER A 32 1.59 -18.73 -33.65
C SER A 32 0.49 -18.51 -34.68
N GLU A 33 -0.43 -17.58 -34.39
CA GLU A 33 -1.51 -17.15 -35.30
C GLU A 33 -1.07 -16.03 -36.27
N ASN A 34 0.21 -15.64 -36.27
CA ASN A 34 0.77 -14.54 -37.06
C ASN A 34 -0.02 -13.23 -36.94
N LYS A 35 -0.53 -12.93 -35.75
CA LYS A 35 -1.28 -11.68 -35.50
C LYS A 35 -0.34 -10.49 -35.53
N THR A 36 -0.69 -9.49 -36.33
CA THR A 36 -0.02 -8.17 -36.32
C THR A 36 -0.83 -7.22 -35.45
N LEU A 37 -0.20 -6.60 -34.47
CA LEU A 37 -0.83 -5.67 -33.54
C LEU A 37 -0.53 -4.22 -33.93
N VAL A 38 -1.45 -3.32 -33.60
CA VAL A 38 -1.31 -1.88 -33.89
C VAL A 38 -0.21 -1.22 -33.02
N ARG A 39 0.10 -1.82 -31.88
CA ARG A 39 1.13 -1.37 -30.94
C ARG A 39 2.02 -2.54 -30.52
N THR A 40 3.24 -2.22 -30.10
CA THR A 40 4.15 -3.17 -29.49
C THR A 40 3.63 -3.58 -28.11
N ILE A 41 3.67 -4.89 -27.82
CA ILE A 41 3.47 -5.40 -26.45
C ILE A 41 4.86 -5.59 -25.85
N HIS A 42 5.12 -4.87 -24.74
CA HIS A 42 6.27 -5.09 -23.89
C HIS A 42 5.84 -5.93 -22.69
N LEU A 43 6.66 -6.91 -22.32
CA LEU A 43 6.44 -7.75 -21.15
C LEU A 43 7.65 -7.62 -20.23
N SER A 44 7.43 -7.17 -19.00
CA SER A 44 8.47 -6.94 -17.99
C SER A 44 8.18 -7.75 -16.73
N TYR A 45 9.20 -8.44 -16.23
CA TYR A 45 9.18 -9.10 -14.92
C TYR A 45 10.20 -8.40 -14.04
N LEU A 46 9.73 -7.75 -12.98
CA LEU A 46 10.57 -6.94 -12.11
C LEU A 46 10.62 -7.55 -10.71
N PRO A 47 11.76 -7.44 -10.01
CA PRO A 47 11.86 -7.88 -8.63
C PRO A 47 11.23 -6.83 -7.68
N GLU A 48 11.02 -7.25 -6.43
CA GLU A 48 10.74 -6.39 -5.29
C GLU A 48 9.37 -5.69 -5.22
N GLU A 49 8.36 -6.05 -6.02
CA GLU A 49 6.99 -5.51 -5.82
C GLU A 49 6.55 -5.68 -4.35
N GLU A 50 6.65 -6.90 -3.84
CA GLU A 50 6.39 -7.28 -2.43
C GLU A 50 7.26 -6.53 -1.37
N LEU A 51 8.26 -5.77 -1.81
CA LEU A 51 9.17 -4.96 -0.98
C LEU A 51 9.13 -3.47 -1.38
N ASP A 52 7.99 -3.00 -1.88
CA ASP A 52 7.71 -1.63 -2.32
C ASP A 52 8.43 -1.17 -3.61
N GLY A 53 9.12 -2.08 -4.31
CA GLY A 53 9.67 -1.85 -5.66
C GLY A 53 10.83 -0.87 -5.75
N VAL A 54 11.48 -0.56 -4.62
CA VAL A 54 12.46 0.53 -4.49
C VAL A 54 13.68 0.37 -5.40
N TYR A 55 14.22 -0.84 -5.56
CA TYR A 55 15.32 -1.09 -6.49
C TYR A 55 14.86 -1.72 -7.81
N GLY A 56 13.57 -2.08 -7.90
CA GLY A 56 12.91 -2.58 -9.11
C GLY A 56 12.30 -1.46 -9.96
N MET A 57 10.97 -1.45 -10.06
CA MET A 57 10.23 -0.55 -10.96
C MET A 57 10.53 0.93 -10.68
N GLN A 58 10.66 1.33 -9.42
CA GLN A 58 10.94 2.73 -9.05
C GLN A 58 12.23 3.26 -9.71
N LYS A 59 13.27 2.43 -9.83
CA LYS A 59 14.50 2.84 -10.54
C LYS A 59 14.36 2.72 -12.04
N PHE A 60 13.73 1.64 -12.51
CA PHE A 60 13.65 1.32 -13.93
C PHE A 60 12.94 2.43 -14.72
N VAL A 61 11.87 3.01 -14.18
CA VAL A 61 11.11 4.08 -14.86
C VAL A 61 11.94 5.33 -15.20
N HIS A 62 13.06 5.55 -14.51
CA HIS A 62 13.95 6.68 -14.74
C HIS A 62 15.09 6.37 -15.72
N MET A 63 15.25 5.13 -16.15
CA MET A 63 16.31 4.71 -17.08
C MET A 63 15.94 5.01 -18.54
N GLU A 64 16.95 5.21 -19.39
CA GLU A 64 16.76 5.48 -20.82
C GLU A 64 16.08 4.30 -21.53
N GLU A 65 16.35 3.07 -21.08
CA GLU A 65 15.76 1.83 -21.55
C GLU A 65 14.24 1.83 -21.39
N PHE A 66 13.71 2.31 -20.26
CA PHE A 66 12.27 2.42 -20.05
C PHE A 66 11.66 3.49 -20.95
N GLN A 67 12.32 4.65 -21.08
CA GLN A 67 11.85 5.73 -21.96
C GLN A 67 11.74 5.27 -23.42
N LYS A 68 12.71 4.46 -23.89
CA LYS A 68 12.72 3.86 -25.23
C LYS A 68 11.55 2.91 -25.51
N LEU A 69 10.93 2.33 -24.47
CA LEU A 69 9.73 1.49 -24.63
C LEU A 69 8.54 2.30 -25.15
N ASN A 70 8.50 3.62 -24.92
CA ASN A 70 7.40 4.50 -25.35
C ASN A 70 6.02 3.97 -24.93
N VAL A 71 5.90 3.59 -23.66
CA VAL A 71 4.70 2.98 -23.07
C VAL A 71 3.56 3.98 -23.06
N GLY A 72 2.45 3.64 -23.71
CA GLY A 72 1.21 4.44 -23.68
C GLY A 72 0.15 3.92 -22.70
N TYR A 73 0.22 2.64 -22.33
CA TYR A 73 -0.70 1.98 -21.42
C TYR A 73 -0.02 0.78 -20.78
N ALA A 74 -0.30 0.53 -19.50
CA ALA A 74 0.25 -0.59 -18.75
C ALA A 74 -0.90 -1.42 -18.14
N LEU A 75 -0.70 -2.74 -18.13
CA LEU A 75 -1.48 -3.68 -17.35
C LEU A 75 -0.59 -4.11 -16.18
N ASP A 76 -1.15 -4.03 -14.98
CA ASP A 76 -0.48 -4.45 -13.75
C ASP A 76 -1.02 -5.80 -13.26
N GLU A 77 -0.52 -6.29 -12.12
CA GLU A 77 -0.81 -7.61 -11.55
C GLU A 77 -2.30 -7.92 -11.38
N GLY A 78 -3.11 -6.91 -11.09
CA GLY A 78 -4.52 -7.05 -10.82
C GLY A 78 -4.80 -7.81 -9.52
N TYR A 79 -5.97 -8.45 -9.43
CA TYR A 79 -6.36 -9.19 -8.24
C TYR A 79 -7.23 -10.39 -8.60
N ALA A 80 -7.06 -11.50 -7.87
CA ALA A 80 -7.86 -12.69 -8.06
C ALA A 80 -9.34 -12.42 -7.73
N ASN A 81 -10.25 -12.98 -8.52
CA ASN A 81 -11.68 -12.90 -8.27
C ASN A 81 -12.22 -14.30 -7.94
N PRO A 82 -13.03 -14.46 -6.86
CA PRO A 82 -13.61 -15.75 -6.51
C PRO A 82 -14.74 -16.19 -7.48
N THR A 83 -15.10 -15.35 -8.45
CA THR A 83 -16.11 -15.61 -9.48
C THR A 83 -15.49 -15.56 -10.87
N GLU A 84 -16.25 -15.92 -11.90
CA GLU A 84 -15.82 -15.88 -13.31
C GLU A 84 -15.82 -14.45 -13.90
N LYS A 85 -15.34 -13.48 -13.15
CA LYS A 85 -15.28 -12.06 -13.55
C LYS A 85 -13.90 -11.49 -13.34
N PHE A 86 -13.48 -10.58 -14.20
CA PHE A 86 -12.27 -9.80 -13.98
C PHE A 86 -12.57 -8.58 -13.10
N SER A 87 -11.79 -8.41 -12.04
CA SER A 87 -11.77 -7.17 -11.28
C SER A 87 -10.90 -6.15 -12.03
N LEU A 88 -11.48 -5.03 -12.44
CA LEU A 88 -10.75 -3.96 -13.10
C LEU A 88 -10.46 -2.84 -12.11
N PHE A 89 -9.18 -2.51 -11.99
CA PHE A 89 -8.68 -1.39 -11.20
C PHE A 89 -8.06 -0.37 -12.13
N TYR A 90 -8.28 0.92 -11.86
CA TYR A 90 -7.76 2.02 -12.68
C TYR A 90 -6.87 2.97 -11.88
N GLY A 91 -6.56 2.61 -10.63
CA GLY A 91 -5.70 3.36 -9.73
C GLY A 91 -5.56 2.63 -8.39
N GLU A 92 -4.50 2.97 -7.67
CA GLU A 92 -4.21 2.48 -6.33
C GLU A 92 -4.04 3.65 -5.37
N ARG A 93 -4.49 3.47 -4.13
CA ARG A 93 -4.30 4.47 -3.08
C ARG A 93 -2.83 4.59 -2.70
N THR A 94 -2.35 5.80 -2.48
CA THR A 94 -0.97 6.01 -2.04
C THR A 94 -0.78 5.56 -0.61
N VAL A 95 0.27 4.79 -0.38
CA VAL A 95 0.68 4.34 0.95
C VAL A 95 1.54 5.41 1.61
N TRP A 96 1.11 5.91 2.76
CA TRP A 96 1.86 6.86 3.56
C TRP A 96 1.97 6.38 5.00
N ARG A 97 3.15 5.90 5.37
CA ARG A 97 3.44 5.35 6.70
C ARG A 97 4.47 6.23 7.39
N PHE A 98 4.20 6.65 8.62
CA PHE A 98 5.12 7.50 9.37
C PHE A 98 4.97 7.32 10.88
N PHE A 99 6.00 7.78 11.61
CA PHE A 99 5.97 7.92 13.06
C PHE A 99 5.87 9.38 13.46
N VAL A 100 5.04 9.67 14.45
CA VAL A 100 5.08 10.95 15.18
C VAL A 100 5.80 10.71 16.50
N ARG A 101 6.93 11.38 16.69
CA ARG A 101 7.73 11.30 17.91
C ARG A 101 7.37 12.44 18.86
N CYS A 102 6.99 12.10 20.08
CA CYS A 102 6.65 13.04 21.14
C CYS A 102 7.72 12.99 22.23
N SER A 103 8.56 14.02 22.32
CA SER A 103 9.57 14.15 23.38
C SER A 103 9.01 14.88 24.61
N GLY A 104 9.58 14.59 25.78
CA GLY A 104 9.22 15.18 27.06
C GLY A 104 10.33 15.04 28.10
N GLN A 105 10.14 15.70 29.25
CA GLN A 105 11.07 15.56 30.36
C GLN A 105 10.85 14.22 31.08
N PRO A 106 11.87 13.36 31.19
CA PRO A 106 11.75 12.16 32.00
C PRO A 106 11.86 12.49 33.49
N GLY A 107 11.31 11.61 34.32
CA GLY A 107 11.42 11.72 35.77
C GLY A 107 10.69 10.59 36.48
N HIS A 108 10.60 10.69 37.81
CA HIS A 108 9.94 9.65 38.59
C HIS A 108 8.42 9.70 38.38
N GLY A 109 7.78 8.53 38.20
CA GLY A 109 6.35 8.39 37.93
C GLY A 109 5.42 8.90 39.04
N SER A 110 5.97 9.24 40.20
CA SER A 110 5.24 9.89 41.30
C SER A 110 5.20 11.42 41.19
N GLN A 111 5.75 12.01 40.13
CA GLN A 111 5.79 13.46 39.91
C GLN A 111 4.82 13.88 38.81
N PHE A 112 4.16 15.02 39.00
CA PHE A 112 3.31 15.65 37.98
C PHE A 112 4.16 16.57 37.08
N LEU A 113 4.99 15.97 36.24
CA LEU A 113 5.76 16.74 35.25
C LEU A 113 4.79 17.31 34.19
N PRO A 114 4.87 18.60 33.85
CA PRO A 114 4.07 19.16 32.78
C PRO A 114 4.65 18.83 31.41
N ASN A 115 3.82 18.85 30.36
CA ASN A 115 4.25 18.77 28.96
C ASN A 115 5.01 17.47 28.63
N THR A 116 4.56 16.36 29.21
CA THR A 116 5.21 15.05 29.03
C THR A 116 5.02 14.51 27.62
N ALA A 117 5.86 13.53 27.26
CA ALA A 117 5.69 12.78 26.03
C ALA A 117 4.28 12.18 25.92
N GLY A 118 3.73 11.66 27.03
CA GLY A 118 2.39 11.07 27.09
C GLY A 118 1.25 12.07 26.84
N GLU A 119 1.33 13.27 27.42
CA GLU A 119 0.32 14.32 27.19
C GLU A 119 0.28 14.77 25.73
N LYS A 120 1.45 14.93 25.11
CA LYS A 120 1.57 15.28 23.69
C LYS A 120 1.07 14.14 22.80
N LEU A 121 1.48 12.91 23.10
CA LEU A 121 1.07 11.73 22.35
C LEU A 121 -0.45 11.57 22.36
N ARG A 122 -1.11 11.78 23.50
CA ARG A 122 -2.57 11.76 23.60
C ARG A 122 -3.22 12.76 22.64
N LYS A 123 -2.69 13.99 22.55
CA LYS A 123 -3.22 15.01 21.62
C LYS A 123 -3.07 14.57 20.17
N VAL A 124 -1.91 14.03 19.81
CA VAL A 124 -1.64 13.48 18.47
C VAL A 124 -2.63 12.36 18.14
N ILE A 125 -2.72 11.32 18.99
CA ILE A 125 -3.62 10.19 18.78
C ILE A 125 -5.06 10.65 18.62
N ASN A 126 -5.54 11.55 19.49
CA ASN A 126 -6.90 12.07 19.39
C ASN A 126 -7.14 12.79 18.06
N SER A 127 -6.24 13.68 17.64
CA SER A 127 -6.37 14.40 16.37
C SER A 127 -6.48 13.44 15.18
N PHE A 128 -5.59 12.45 15.12
CA PHE A 128 -5.55 11.47 14.05
C PHE A 128 -6.78 10.54 14.04
N LEU A 129 -7.24 10.10 15.21
CA LEU A 129 -8.43 9.25 15.31
C LEU A 129 -9.75 10.01 15.11
N THR A 130 -9.79 11.31 15.41
CA THR A 130 -10.89 12.19 15.01
C THR A 130 -11.00 12.26 13.49
N PHE A 131 -9.90 12.55 12.78
CA PHE A 131 -9.88 12.55 11.32
C PHE A 131 -10.28 11.19 10.72
N ARG A 132 -9.78 10.08 11.27
CA ARG A 132 -10.19 8.73 10.87
C ARG A 132 -11.71 8.55 10.98
N ALA A 133 -12.32 9.01 12.07
CA ALA A 133 -13.76 8.89 12.28
C ALA A 133 -14.55 9.73 11.27
N GLU A 134 -14.06 10.91 10.91
CA GLU A 134 -14.64 11.76 9.87
C GLU A 134 -14.64 11.05 8.50
N GLU A 135 -13.52 10.48 8.08
CA GLU A 135 -13.42 9.73 6.82
C GLU A 135 -14.26 8.43 6.83
N GLU A 136 -14.34 7.75 7.97
CA GLU A 136 -15.21 6.58 8.12
C GLU A 136 -16.70 6.96 8.01
N ASN A 137 -17.09 8.09 8.59
CA ASN A 137 -18.46 8.62 8.48
C ASN A 137 -18.76 9.06 7.05
N LYS A 138 -17.84 9.77 6.40
CA LYS A 138 -17.94 10.15 4.98
C LYS A 138 -18.24 8.95 4.08
N LEU A 139 -17.58 7.81 4.32
CA LEU A 139 -17.86 6.56 3.59
C LEU A 139 -19.24 5.99 3.91
N LYS A 140 -19.65 5.96 5.18
CA LYS A 140 -20.95 5.40 5.59
C LYS A 140 -22.14 6.23 5.10
N GLU A 141 -22.01 7.54 5.08
CA GLU A 141 -23.08 8.47 4.73
C GLU A 141 -23.27 8.62 3.21
N ASN A 142 -22.30 8.19 2.41
CA ASN A 142 -22.33 8.33 0.95
C ASN A 142 -22.24 6.96 0.24
N PRO A 143 -23.39 6.35 -0.11
CA PRO A 143 -23.43 5.04 -0.78
C PRO A 143 -22.71 4.98 -2.14
N GLY A 144 -22.43 6.14 -2.75
CA GLY A 144 -21.67 6.25 -4.00
C GLY A 144 -20.16 6.11 -3.82
N LEU A 145 -19.65 6.27 -2.59
CA LEU A 145 -18.23 6.13 -2.30
C LEU A 145 -17.89 4.66 -2.01
N LYS A 146 -16.70 4.27 -2.44
CA LYS A 146 -16.05 3.01 -2.09
C LYS A 146 -14.90 3.32 -1.13
N LEU A 147 -14.37 2.26 -0.51
CA LEU A 147 -13.21 2.38 0.38
C LEU A 147 -11.98 3.03 -0.30
N GLY A 148 -11.86 2.86 -1.62
CA GLY A 148 -10.81 3.47 -2.44
C GLY A 148 -10.92 4.99 -2.57
N ASP A 149 -12.08 5.57 -2.26
CA ASP A 149 -12.42 6.99 -2.47
C ASP A 149 -12.28 7.84 -1.19
N VAL A 150 -11.84 7.23 -0.08
CA VAL A 150 -11.62 7.91 1.20
C VAL A 150 -10.23 7.59 1.74
N THR A 151 -9.71 8.50 2.56
CA THR A 151 -8.45 8.31 3.28
C THR A 151 -8.69 7.37 4.45
N THR A 152 -8.01 6.22 4.46
CA THR A 152 -8.00 5.36 5.65
C THR A 152 -6.76 5.66 6.46
N LEU A 153 -6.92 5.83 7.77
CA LEU A 153 -5.84 6.07 8.70
C LEU A 153 -5.98 5.15 9.91
N ASN A 154 -4.93 4.41 10.25
CA ASN A 154 -4.96 3.52 11.42
C ASN A 154 -3.68 3.65 12.24
N LEU A 155 -3.84 3.67 13.57
CA LEU A 155 -2.73 3.54 14.51
C LEU A 155 -2.27 2.08 14.50
N THR A 156 -1.04 1.84 14.04
CA THR A 156 -0.51 0.49 13.86
C THR A 156 0.62 0.16 14.82
N LEU A 157 1.35 1.17 15.32
CA LEU A 157 2.48 0.99 16.22
C LEU A 157 2.45 2.00 17.37
N LEU A 158 2.85 1.57 18.56
CA LEU A 158 3.06 2.42 19.73
C LEU A 158 4.33 1.97 20.44
N GLN A 159 5.25 2.90 20.69
CA GLN A 159 6.61 2.60 21.18
C GLN A 159 7.07 3.61 22.23
N GLY A 160 7.91 3.15 23.16
CA GLY A 160 8.61 3.96 24.15
C GLY A 160 8.35 3.55 25.60
N GLY A 161 8.89 4.33 26.54
CA GLY A 161 8.95 3.95 27.95
C GLY A 161 10.09 2.98 28.28
N VAL A 162 10.45 2.90 29.57
CA VAL A 162 11.56 2.06 30.03
C VAL A 162 11.14 1.18 31.21
N GLN A 163 10.50 1.77 32.22
CA GLN A 163 10.05 1.09 33.44
C GLN A 163 8.75 1.73 33.96
N PHE A 164 7.96 0.99 34.75
CA PHE A 164 6.67 1.46 35.27
C PHE A 164 6.75 2.75 36.10
N ASN A 165 7.87 3.02 36.77
CA ASN A 165 8.05 4.17 37.64
C ASN A 165 8.81 5.34 36.98
N VAL A 166 8.95 5.35 35.66
CA VAL A 166 9.66 6.39 34.91
C VAL A 166 8.72 7.04 33.89
N VAL A 167 8.54 8.36 34.02
CA VAL A 167 7.91 9.18 32.98
C VAL A 167 8.81 9.14 31.73
N PRO A 168 8.30 8.75 30.54
CA PRO A 168 9.14 8.59 29.35
C PRO A 168 9.72 9.91 28.83
N ALA A 169 10.99 9.87 28.40
CA ALA A 169 11.62 10.98 27.67
C ALA A 169 11.08 11.11 26.24
N GLU A 170 10.65 10.00 25.64
CA GLU A 170 10.05 9.97 24.32
C GLU A 170 9.00 8.85 24.24
N LEU A 171 7.93 9.12 23.50
CA LEU A 171 6.98 8.13 23.01
C LEU A 171 6.77 8.36 21.52
N SER A 172 6.61 7.28 20.76
CA SER A 172 6.36 7.33 19.31
C SER A 172 5.10 6.56 18.96
N VAL A 173 4.29 7.10 18.06
CA VAL A 173 3.11 6.43 17.50
C VAL A 173 3.25 6.35 15.98
N GLY A 174 3.01 5.17 15.42
CA GLY A 174 3.05 4.90 13.99
C GLY A 174 1.66 4.79 13.39
N PHE A 175 1.47 5.41 12.23
CA PHE A 175 0.24 5.37 11.45
C PHE A 175 0.47 4.77 10.07
N ASP A 176 -0.45 3.93 9.60
CA ASP A 176 -0.58 3.55 8.19
C ASP A 176 -1.76 4.35 7.60
N VAL A 177 -1.45 5.19 6.62
CA VAL A 177 -2.41 6.00 5.88
C VAL A 177 -2.46 5.52 4.44
N ARG A 178 -3.68 5.35 3.90
CA ARG A 178 -3.91 5.10 2.48
C ARG A 178 -4.72 6.25 1.92
N VAL A 179 -4.11 7.04 1.04
CA VAL A 179 -4.67 8.27 0.49
C VAL A 179 -5.29 7.97 -0.88
N PRO A 180 -6.54 8.38 -1.15
CA PRO A 180 -7.17 8.18 -2.44
C PRO A 180 -6.48 9.02 -3.53
N ILE A 181 -6.53 8.55 -4.78
CA ILE A 181 -5.91 9.22 -5.93
C ILE A 181 -6.49 10.61 -6.27
N THR A 182 -7.62 10.95 -5.64
CA THR A 182 -8.31 12.24 -5.80
C THR A 182 -7.78 13.32 -4.85
N GLU A 183 -6.94 12.95 -3.89
CA GLU A 183 -6.34 13.87 -2.91
C GLU A 183 -4.88 14.10 -3.29
N ASP A 184 -4.42 15.34 -3.15
CA ASP A 184 -3.02 15.69 -3.36
C ASP A 184 -2.20 15.36 -2.10
N LEU A 185 -0.99 14.84 -2.29
CA LEU A 185 -0.03 14.58 -1.21
C LEU A 185 0.88 15.78 -0.94
N VAL A 186 0.76 16.82 -1.76
CA VAL A 186 1.67 17.96 -1.79
C VAL A 186 1.20 19.07 -0.85
N GLU A 187 2.18 19.61 -0.14
CA GLU A 187 2.20 21.00 0.35
C GLU A 187 2.84 21.90 -0.73
#